data_AF-A0A7S2U7D4-F1
#
_entry.id   AF-A0A7S2U7D4-F1
#
_cell.length_a   1.000
_cell.length_b   1.000
_cell.length_c   1.000
_cell.angle_alpha   90.00
_cell.angle_beta   90.00
_cell.angle_gamma   90.00
#
_symmetry.space_group_name_H-M   'P 1'
#
loop_
_entity.id
_entity.type
_entity.pdbx_description
1 polymer ?
#
loop_
_entity_poly.entity_id
_entity_poly.type
_entity_poly.pdbx_seq_one_letter_code
_entity_poly.pdbx_strand_id
1 'polypeptide(L)'
;DFISNCTAADIPSDVCNTLVDPQGIGFYGFEATIPVNHRVCMDYTQYIPNTGYVTPDFDTKFNSAKAFTIVANIFGGIAFITLWLASCCQLSQQRIKGLSCHFFIATLFQGLTFLIYRSVVCHRGFFSEYFQGMETDEDGIPVDILDVNCSLGSGGKLAIVATVFYFLCLNMIPTAVPPTPLGMRENAAGTTEPEAATEEPFTEEPKTAEP
;
A
#
# COMPACT_ATOMS: atom_id res chain seq x y z
N ASP A 1 1.28 -1.94 -35.55
CA ASP A 1 0.87 -2.91 -36.58
C ASP A 1 0.98 -4.38 -36.14
N PHE A 2 0.64 -4.69 -34.87
CA PHE A 2 0.57 -6.08 -34.40
C PHE A 2 -0.77 -6.73 -34.76
N ILE A 3 -1.87 -5.98 -34.62
CA ILE A 3 -3.22 -6.40 -35.01
C ILE A 3 -3.29 -6.73 -36.50
N SER A 4 -2.58 -5.98 -37.35
CA SER A 4 -2.49 -6.25 -38.79
C SER A 4 -1.69 -7.52 -39.13
N ASN A 5 -0.70 -7.88 -38.31
CA ASN A 5 0.04 -9.14 -38.48
C ASN A 5 -0.80 -10.35 -38.02
N CYS A 6 -1.56 -10.23 -36.93
CA CYS A 6 -2.50 -11.29 -36.54
C CYS A 6 -3.55 -11.59 -37.62
N THR A 7 -4.05 -10.57 -38.31
CA THR A 7 -4.99 -10.77 -39.42
C THR A 7 -4.33 -11.41 -40.64
N ALA A 8 -3.00 -11.34 -40.78
CA ALA A 8 -2.27 -11.97 -41.87
C ALA A 8 -1.98 -13.46 -41.60
N ALA A 9 -1.89 -13.87 -40.33
CA ALA A 9 -1.59 -15.24 -39.90
C ALA A 9 -2.82 -16.15 -39.71
N ASP A 10 -4.03 -15.70 -40.08
CA ASP A 10 -5.30 -16.45 -39.94
C ASP A 10 -5.61 -16.91 -38.49
N ILE A 11 -5.00 -16.24 -37.50
CA ILE A 11 -5.23 -16.50 -36.07
C ILE A 11 -6.63 -16.01 -35.70
N PRO A 12 -7.46 -16.81 -35.00
CA PRO A 12 -8.77 -16.37 -34.54
C PRO A 12 -8.68 -15.05 -33.79
N SER A 13 -9.49 -14.06 -34.19
CA SER A 13 -9.48 -12.70 -33.63
C SER A 13 -9.57 -12.69 -32.10
N ASP A 14 -10.25 -13.67 -31.52
CA ASP A 14 -10.44 -13.80 -30.09
C ASP A 14 -9.11 -14.09 -29.37
N VAL A 15 -8.26 -14.93 -29.97
CA VAL A 15 -6.93 -15.28 -29.43
C VAL A 15 -5.98 -14.08 -29.54
N CYS A 16 -5.97 -13.40 -30.69
CA CYS A 16 -5.10 -12.22 -30.86
C CYS A 16 -5.51 -11.07 -29.93
N ASN A 17 -6.81 -10.85 -29.70
CA ASN A 17 -7.27 -9.86 -28.72
C ASN A 17 -6.85 -10.22 -27.28
N THR A 18 -6.71 -11.50 -26.97
CA THR A 18 -6.27 -11.97 -25.65
C THR A 18 -4.81 -11.61 -25.36
N LEU A 19 -3.96 -11.59 -26.40
CA LEU A 19 -2.53 -11.20 -26.27
C LEU A 19 -2.33 -9.69 -26.12
N VAL A 20 -3.26 -8.88 -26.62
CA VAL A 20 -3.20 -7.41 -26.54
C VAL A 20 -3.85 -6.88 -25.24
N ASP A 21 -4.52 -7.76 -24.49
CA ASP A 21 -5.23 -7.39 -23.29
C ASP A 21 -4.26 -6.87 -22.20
N PRO A 22 -4.58 -5.75 -21.54
CA PRO A 22 -3.70 -5.16 -20.54
C PRO A 22 -3.53 -6.12 -19.36
N GLN A 23 -2.30 -6.56 -19.14
CA GLN A 23 -1.92 -7.46 -18.05
C GLN A 23 -1.65 -6.65 -16.77
N GLY A 24 -2.20 -7.11 -15.65
CA GLY A 24 -1.99 -6.52 -14.33
C GLY A 24 -0.66 -6.97 -13.72
N ILE A 25 0.14 -6.04 -13.18
CA ILE A 25 1.39 -6.37 -12.49
C ILE A 25 1.22 -6.02 -11.01
N GLY A 26 1.41 -7.01 -10.13
CA GLY A 26 1.39 -6.85 -8.67
C GLY A 26 2.77 -7.08 -8.03
N PHE A 27 2.90 -6.84 -6.74
CA PHE A 27 4.19 -7.05 -6.03
C PHE A 27 4.55 -8.52 -5.78
N TYR A 28 3.58 -9.43 -5.91
CA TYR A 28 3.73 -10.85 -5.59
C TYR A 28 3.46 -11.77 -6.78
N GLY A 29 2.75 -11.28 -7.78
CA GLY A 29 2.46 -11.99 -9.01
C GLY A 29 1.97 -11.04 -10.08
N PHE A 30 1.63 -11.58 -11.23
CA PHE A 30 1.10 -10.87 -12.37
C PHE A 30 -0.15 -11.58 -12.88
N GLU A 31 -1.06 -10.81 -13.46
CA GLU A 31 -2.23 -11.33 -14.16
C GLU A 31 -1.78 -11.71 -15.56
N ALA A 32 -2.14 -12.93 -15.97
CA ALA A 32 -1.94 -13.42 -17.32
C ALA A 32 -3.28 -13.93 -17.86
N THR A 33 -3.50 -13.76 -19.16
CA THR A 33 -4.70 -14.29 -19.81
C THR A 33 -4.35 -15.56 -20.58
N ILE A 34 -4.90 -16.69 -20.15
CA ILE A 34 -4.69 -18.00 -20.79
C ILE A 34 -5.64 -18.10 -22.00
N PRO A 35 -5.28 -18.84 -23.08
CA PRO A 35 -6.12 -19.10 -24.26
C PRO A 35 -7.42 -19.84 -23.90
N VAL A 36 -8.38 -19.10 -23.33
CA VAL A 36 -9.81 -19.38 -23.04
C VAL A 36 -10.46 -18.14 -22.39
N ASN A 37 -9.90 -16.93 -22.59
CA ASN A 37 -10.36 -15.67 -21.95
C ASN A 37 -10.46 -15.72 -20.41
N HIS A 38 -9.65 -16.58 -19.77
CA HIS A 38 -9.56 -16.61 -18.31
C HIS A 38 -8.33 -15.86 -17.83
N ARG A 39 -8.57 -14.84 -17.01
CA ARG A 39 -7.55 -14.09 -16.27
C ARG A 39 -7.16 -14.88 -15.04
N VAL A 40 -5.89 -15.22 -14.93
CA VAL A 40 -5.33 -15.92 -13.77
C VAL A 40 -4.17 -15.12 -13.19
N CYS A 41 -4.05 -15.14 -11.86
CA CYS A 41 -2.88 -14.59 -11.19
C CYS A 41 -1.79 -15.67 -11.15
N MET A 42 -0.66 -15.39 -11.77
CA MET A 42 0.51 -16.24 -11.74
C MET A 42 1.58 -15.65 -10.81
N ASP A 43 2.27 -16.52 -10.09
CA ASP A 43 3.47 -16.13 -9.35
C ASP A 43 4.61 -15.82 -10.32
N TYR A 44 5.55 -14.98 -9.88
CA TYR A 44 6.75 -14.66 -10.66
C TYR A 44 7.72 -15.83 -10.79
N THR A 45 7.68 -16.79 -9.86
CA THR A 45 8.46 -18.02 -9.97
C THR A 45 7.65 -19.04 -10.72
N GLN A 46 8.08 -19.38 -11.94
CA GLN A 46 7.39 -20.38 -12.77
C GLN A 46 8.30 -21.57 -13.05
N TYR A 47 7.68 -22.75 -13.17
CA TYR A 47 8.39 -23.95 -13.59
C TYR A 47 8.32 -24.08 -15.11
N ILE A 48 9.48 -24.00 -15.77
CA ILE A 48 9.62 -24.17 -17.22
C ILE A 48 10.20 -25.56 -17.50
N PRO A 49 9.54 -26.37 -18.35
CA PRO A 49 10.10 -27.66 -18.79
C PRO A 49 11.52 -27.48 -19.34
N ASN A 50 12.44 -28.36 -18.96
CA ASN A 50 13.87 -28.36 -19.34
C ASN A 50 14.75 -27.27 -18.72
N THR A 51 14.20 -26.20 -18.15
CA THR A 51 14.97 -25.13 -17.48
C THR A 51 14.83 -25.18 -15.95
N GLY A 52 13.70 -25.69 -15.44
CA GLY A 52 13.41 -25.74 -14.01
C GLY A 52 12.66 -24.50 -13.53
N TYR A 53 12.81 -24.15 -12.24
CA TYR A 53 12.19 -22.94 -11.68
C TYR A 53 12.95 -21.69 -12.13
N VAL A 54 12.24 -20.78 -12.80
CA VAL A 54 12.77 -19.49 -13.26
C VAL A 54 12.06 -18.38 -12.48
N THR A 55 12.85 -17.46 -11.93
CA THR A 55 12.36 -16.26 -11.25
C THR A 55 13.01 -15.04 -11.90
N PRO A 56 12.23 -14.03 -12.35
CA PRO A 56 12.76 -12.78 -12.87
C PRO A 56 13.65 -12.07 -11.85
N ASP A 57 14.73 -11.43 -12.33
CA ASP A 57 15.57 -10.60 -11.48
C ASP A 57 14.95 -9.20 -11.35
N PHE A 58 14.47 -8.88 -10.16
CA PHE A 58 13.81 -7.60 -9.89
C PHE A 58 14.81 -6.54 -9.47
N ASP A 59 14.73 -5.36 -10.08
CA ASP A 59 15.58 -4.24 -9.68
C ASP A 59 15.32 -3.78 -8.25
N THR A 60 16.30 -3.05 -7.70
CA THR A 60 16.23 -2.50 -6.34
C THR A 60 14.99 -1.62 -6.14
N LYS A 61 14.49 -0.95 -7.18
CA LYS A 61 13.31 -0.09 -7.10
C LYS A 61 12.03 -0.89 -6.89
N PHE A 62 11.84 -2.00 -7.62
CA PHE A 62 10.71 -2.90 -7.42
C PHE A 62 10.72 -3.50 -6.01
N ASN A 63 11.88 -4.01 -5.58
CA ASN A 63 12.05 -4.60 -4.25
C ASN A 63 11.83 -3.57 -3.14
N SER A 64 12.30 -2.33 -3.32
CA SER A 64 12.04 -1.23 -2.38
C SER A 64 10.55 -0.86 -2.35
N ALA A 65 9.89 -0.72 -3.49
CA ALA A 65 8.46 -0.42 -3.57
C ALA A 65 7.60 -1.50 -2.88
N LYS A 66 7.98 -2.77 -3.04
CA LYS A 66 7.36 -3.90 -2.31
C LYS A 66 7.54 -3.75 -0.81
N ALA A 67 8.76 -3.50 -0.33
CA ALA A 67 9.02 -3.30 1.09
C ALA A 67 8.24 -2.10 1.67
N PHE A 68 8.20 -0.98 0.93
CA PHE A 68 7.45 0.22 1.34
C PHE A 68 5.94 -0.05 1.43
N THR A 69 5.38 -0.86 0.52
CA THR A 69 3.97 -1.25 0.58
C THR A 69 3.66 -2.06 1.84
N ILE A 70 4.54 -3.00 2.19
CA ILE A 70 4.38 -3.82 3.40
C ILE A 70 4.44 -2.92 4.65
N VAL A 71 5.43 -2.05 4.74
CA VAL A 71 5.57 -1.12 5.87
C VAL A 71 4.36 -0.20 5.98
N ALA A 72 3.90 0.38 4.87
CA ALA A 72 2.71 1.23 4.84
C ALA A 72 1.47 0.50 5.37
N ASN A 73 1.24 -0.73 4.92
CA ASN A 73 0.11 -1.56 5.38
C ASN A 73 0.22 -1.92 6.87
N ILE A 74 1.41 -2.22 7.39
CA ILE A 74 1.60 -2.54 8.81
C ILE A 74 1.28 -1.32 9.66
N PHE A 75 1.89 -0.17 9.38
CA PHE A 75 1.67 1.04 10.18
C PHE A 75 0.25 1.58 10.02
N GLY A 76 -0.30 1.59 8.80
CA GLY A 76 -1.68 1.98 8.54
C GLY A 76 -2.69 1.04 9.20
N GLY A 77 -2.44 -0.27 9.15
CA GLY A 77 -3.26 -1.30 9.78
C GLY A 77 -3.25 -1.24 11.30
N ILE A 78 -2.08 -1.08 11.94
CA ILE A 78 -1.98 -0.89 13.39
C ILE A 78 -2.74 0.37 13.83
N ALA A 79 -2.57 1.47 13.09
CA ALA A 79 -3.27 2.72 13.38
C ALA A 79 -4.79 2.55 13.26
N PHE A 80 -5.25 1.89 12.21
CA PHE A 80 -6.67 1.60 11.98
C PHE A 80 -7.26 0.70 13.08
N ILE A 81 -6.59 -0.41 13.42
CA ILE A 81 -7.05 -1.32 14.48
C ILE A 81 -7.13 -0.59 15.83
N THR A 82 -6.14 0.24 16.14
CA THR A 82 -6.14 1.02 17.38
C THR A 82 -7.29 2.03 17.41
N LEU A 83 -7.60 2.68 16.29
CA LEU A 83 -8.77 3.54 16.14
C LEU A 83 -10.09 2.78 16.31
N TRP A 84 -10.16 1.57 15.74
CA TRP A 84 -11.32 0.72 15.90
C TRP A 84 -11.54 0.31 17.36
N LEU A 85 -10.47 -0.10 18.04
CA LEU A 85 -10.48 -0.40 19.48
C LEU A 85 -10.75 0.83 20.35
N ALA A 86 -10.46 2.04 19.88
CA ALA A 86 -10.82 3.27 20.60
C ALA A 86 -12.35 3.46 20.71
N SER A 87 -13.14 2.75 19.89
CA SER A 87 -14.60 2.75 19.98
C SER A 87 -15.11 1.97 21.19
N CYS A 88 -14.37 0.97 21.67
CA CYS A 88 -14.75 0.13 22.81
C CYS A 88 -13.88 0.36 24.05
N CYS A 89 -12.67 0.89 23.90
CA CYS A 89 -11.74 1.18 24.98
C CYS A 89 -11.40 2.67 25.03
N GLN A 90 -11.37 3.24 26.24
CA GLN A 90 -10.98 4.64 26.43
C GLN A 90 -9.51 4.83 26.06
N LEU A 91 -9.26 5.60 25.00
CA LEU A 91 -7.90 5.96 24.57
C LEU A 91 -7.51 7.31 25.17
N SER A 92 -6.31 7.41 25.76
CA SER A 92 -5.79 8.67 26.26
C SER A 92 -5.41 9.63 25.12
N GLN A 93 -5.50 10.96 25.36
CA GLN A 93 -5.13 11.98 24.37
C GLN A 93 -3.71 11.79 23.83
N GLN A 94 -2.77 11.38 24.69
CA GLN A 94 -1.38 11.15 24.30
C GLN A 94 -1.26 9.97 23.32
N ARG A 95 -2.02 8.89 23.52
CA ARG A 95 -2.05 7.75 22.60
C ARG A 95 -2.66 8.14 21.25
N ILE A 96 -3.74 8.93 21.27
CA ILE A 96 -4.36 9.48 20.06
C ILE A 96 -3.35 10.33 19.27
N LYS A 97 -2.59 11.21 19.94
CA LYS A 97 -1.53 11.98 19.27
C LYS A 97 -0.44 11.07 18.64
N GLY A 98 -0.09 9.97 19.29
CA GLY A 98 0.86 8.98 18.75
C GLY A 98 0.39 8.27 17.47
N LEU A 99 -0.92 8.16 17.23
CA LEU A 99 -1.47 7.62 15.99
C LEU A 99 -1.14 8.49 14.78
N SER A 100 -1.01 9.80 14.97
CA SER A 100 -0.57 10.74 13.93
C SER A 100 0.77 10.31 13.31
N CYS A 101 1.72 9.88 14.14
CA CYS A 101 3.03 9.41 13.65
C CYS A 101 2.91 8.13 12.81
N HIS A 102 1.99 7.23 13.16
CA HIS A 102 1.76 5.99 12.40
C HIS A 102 1.16 6.29 11.02
N PHE A 103 0.17 7.19 10.94
CA PHE A 103 -0.39 7.63 9.66
C PHE A 103 0.61 8.42 8.83
N PHE A 104 1.50 9.22 9.44
CA PHE A 104 2.58 9.88 8.73
C PHE A 104 3.50 8.88 8.03
N ILE A 105 3.99 7.88 8.78
CA ILE A 105 4.84 6.81 8.26
C ILE A 105 4.11 6.05 7.15
N ALA A 106 2.85 5.66 7.37
CA ALA A 106 2.04 4.96 6.38
C ALA A 106 1.86 5.79 5.09
N THR A 107 1.56 7.09 5.20
CA THR A 107 1.41 8.00 4.05
C THR A 107 2.70 8.10 3.24
N LEU A 108 3.83 8.31 3.94
CA LEU A 108 5.14 8.45 3.30
C LEU A 108 5.51 7.19 2.54
N PHE A 109 5.45 6.03 3.20
CA PHE A 109 5.81 4.77 2.57
C PHE A 109 4.82 4.35 1.47
N GLN A 110 3.51 4.60 1.65
CA GLN A 110 2.52 4.35 0.60
C GLN A 110 2.81 5.19 -0.66
N GLY A 111 3.20 6.45 -0.50
CA GLY A 111 3.62 7.30 -1.63
C GLY A 111 4.91 6.79 -2.31
N LEU A 112 5.87 6.28 -1.54
CA LEU A 112 7.11 5.72 -2.08
C LEU A 112 6.90 4.42 -2.89
N THR A 113 5.76 3.73 -2.73
CA THR A 113 5.43 2.53 -3.54
C THR A 113 5.35 2.83 -5.04
N PHE A 114 5.06 4.08 -5.41
CA PHE A 114 4.99 4.51 -6.81
C PHE A 114 6.36 4.56 -7.51
N LEU A 115 7.46 4.32 -6.79
CA LEU A 115 8.78 4.07 -7.39
C LEU A 115 8.78 2.86 -8.34
N ILE A 116 7.79 1.96 -8.24
CA ILE A 116 7.60 0.84 -9.16
C ILE A 116 7.53 1.29 -10.63
N TYR A 117 6.97 2.47 -10.94
CA TYR A 117 6.89 2.97 -12.32
C TYR A 117 8.25 3.32 -12.93
N ARG A 118 9.29 3.44 -12.10
CA ARG A 118 10.68 3.62 -12.57
C ARG A 118 11.48 2.33 -12.59
N SER A 119 10.85 1.19 -12.29
CA SER A 119 11.47 -0.12 -12.30
C SER A 119 11.69 -0.63 -13.73
N VAL A 120 12.69 -1.51 -13.88
CA VAL A 120 12.91 -2.32 -15.10
C VAL A 120 11.68 -3.15 -15.50
N VAL A 121 10.79 -3.48 -14.56
CA VAL A 121 9.53 -4.21 -14.83
C VAL A 121 8.61 -3.44 -15.79
N CYS A 122 8.75 -2.10 -15.83
CA CYS A 122 8.02 -1.23 -16.74
C CYS A 122 8.74 -0.94 -18.06
N HIS A 123 9.88 -1.58 -18.32
CA HIS A 123 10.61 -1.45 -19.58
C HIS A 123 10.18 -2.55 -20.56
N ARG A 124 10.21 -2.22 -21.85
CA ARG A 124 9.89 -3.15 -22.93
C ARG A 124 10.82 -4.37 -22.88
N GLY A 125 10.25 -5.57 -23.07
CA GLY A 125 11.02 -6.81 -23.17
C GLY A 125 11.46 -7.43 -21.84
N PHE A 126 11.11 -6.86 -20.68
CA PHE A 126 11.49 -7.45 -19.38
C PHE A 126 11.00 -8.90 -19.23
N PHE A 127 9.76 -9.18 -19.62
CA PHE A 127 9.17 -10.51 -19.48
C PHE A 127 9.55 -11.47 -20.60
N SER A 128 9.98 -10.98 -21.77
CA SER A 128 10.37 -11.85 -22.89
C SER A 128 11.69 -12.57 -22.63
N GLU A 129 12.57 -12.01 -21.79
CA GLU A 129 13.81 -12.69 -21.39
C GLU A 129 13.55 -13.96 -20.56
N TYR A 130 12.52 -13.94 -19.70
CA TYR A 130 12.26 -15.03 -18.74
C TYR A 130 11.24 -16.06 -19.21
N PHE A 131 10.30 -15.66 -20.09
CA PHE A 131 9.23 -16.53 -20.57
C PHE A 131 9.41 -16.89 -22.05
N GLN A 132 10.63 -17.34 -22.39
CA GLN A 132 10.94 -17.86 -23.72
C GLN A 132 10.16 -19.16 -23.95
N GLY A 133 9.12 -19.12 -24.79
CA GLY A 133 8.28 -20.29 -25.07
C GLY A 133 6.80 -20.02 -25.34
N MET A 134 6.32 -18.78 -25.18
CA MET A 134 5.04 -18.36 -25.74
C MET A 134 5.26 -18.03 -27.23
N GLU A 135 5.10 -19.07 -28.05
CA GLU A 135 5.05 -19.12 -29.53
C GLU A 135 5.68 -17.95 -30.30
N THR A 136 6.87 -18.17 -30.84
CA THR A 136 7.29 -17.54 -32.10
C THR A 136 6.26 -17.86 -33.18
N ASP A 137 5.81 -16.85 -33.92
CA ASP A 137 5.01 -17.04 -35.14
C ASP A 137 5.77 -17.89 -36.18
N GLU A 138 5.11 -18.45 -37.19
CA GLU A 138 5.75 -19.34 -38.20
C GLU A 138 6.96 -18.68 -38.92
N ASP A 139 7.04 -17.34 -38.90
CA ASP A 139 8.15 -16.55 -39.46
C ASP A 139 9.34 -16.35 -38.49
N GLY A 140 9.33 -16.97 -37.31
CA GLY A 140 10.41 -16.85 -36.32
C GLY A 140 10.51 -15.46 -35.69
N ILE A 141 9.46 -14.64 -35.83
CA ILE A 141 9.37 -13.35 -35.17
C ILE A 141 8.90 -13.63 -33.73
N PRO A 142 9.71 -13.31 -32.71
CA PRO A 142 9.24 -13.41 -31.34
C PRO A 142 8.00 -12.52 -31.25
N VAL A 143 6.90 -13.08 -30.73
CA VAL A 143 5.77 -12.27 -30.25
C VAL A 143 6.28 -11.55 -29.00
N ASP A 144 7.16 -10.59 -29.23
CA ASP A 144 7.55 -9.60 -28.25
C ASP A 144 6.22 -9.03 -27.76
N ILE A 145 6.04 -9.04 -26.44
CA ILE A 145 4.97 -8.33 -25.77
C ILE A 145 5.21 -6.85 -26.12
N LEU A 146 4.68 -6.47 -27.28
CA LEU A 146 5.19 -5.41 -28.12
C LEU A 146 4.76 -4.11 -27.45
N ASP A 147 5.74 -3.38 -26.91
CA ASP A 147 5.53 -2.08 -26.29
C ASP A 147 4.68 -2.08 -25.01
N VAL A 148 5.24 -2.66 -23.94
CA VAL A 148 4.63 -2.56 -22.60
C VAL A 148 4.81 -1.14 -22.06
N ASN A 149 3.76 -0.33 -22.12
CA ASN A 149 3.68 0.92 -21.37
C ASN A 149 2.99 0.65 -20.03
N CYS A 150 3.74 0.76 -18.93
CA CYS A 150 3.16 0.70 -17.59
C CYS A 150 2.15 1.83 -17.41
N SER A 151 0.90 1.48 -17.15
CA SER A 151 -0.14 2.42 -16.77
C SER A 151 -0.65 2.12 -15.36
N LEU A 152 -1.27 3.13 -14.75
CA LEU A 152 -1.82 3.03 -13.41
C LEU A 152 -3.05 2.11 -13.40
N GLY A 153 -2.84 0.86 -12.99
CA GLY A 153 -3.90 -0.11 -12.77
C GLY A 153 -4.83 0.25 -11.60
N SER A 154 -5.93 -0.49 -11.46
CA SER A 154 -6.94 -0.26 -10.41
C SER A 154 -6.36 -0.30 -9.00
N GLY A 155 -5.44 -1.23 -8.72
CA GLY A 155 -4.76 -1.32 -7.42
C GLY A 155 -3.91 -0.07 -7.13
N GLY A 156 -3.24 0.48 -8.14
CA GLY A 156 -2.49 1.72 -7.99
C GLY A 156 -3.39 2.94 -7.76
N LYS A 157 -4.57 3.00 -8.39
CA LYS A 157 -5.58 4.04 -8.10
C LYS A 157 -6.05 3.97 -6.64
N LEU A 158 -6.32 2.77 -6.13
CA LEU A 158 -6.69 2.56 -4.72
C LEU A 158 -5.54 2.95 -3.78
N ALA A 159 -4.29 2.67 -4.15
CA ALA A 159 -3.12 3.09 -3.39
C ALA A 159 -3.02 4.63 -3.27
N ILE A 160 -3.31 5.38 -4.34
CA ILE A 160 -3.34 6.85 -4.30
C ILE A 160 -4.42 7.33 -3.32
N VAL A 161 -5.62 6.77 -3.43
CA VAL A 161 -6.75 7.09 -2.54
C VAL A 161 -6.39 6.80 -1.08
N ALA A 162 -5.73 5.67 -0.81
CA ALA A 162 -5.25 5.32 0.53
C ALA A 162 -4.23 6.33 1.05
N THR A 163 -3.27 6.78 0.23
CA THR A 163 -2.32 7.84 0.59
C THR A 163 -3.04 9.13 0.99
N VAL A 164 -4.05 9.54 0.23
CA VAL A 164 -4.85 10.74 0.54
C VAL A 164 -5.60 10.57 1.87
N PHE A 165 -6.23 9.41 2.11
CA PHE A 165 -6.92 9.16 3.37
C PHE A 165 -5.97 9.14 4.58
N TYR A 166 -4.80 8.51 4.46
CA TYR A 166 -3.81 8.54 5.54
C TYR A 166 -3.32 9.97 5.81
N PHE A 167 -3.14 10.79 4.78
CA PHE A 167 -2.80 12.20 4.93
C PHE A 167 -3.92 13.00 5.62
N LEU A 168 -5.19 12.74 5.30
CA LEU A 168 -6.31 13.39 5.99
C LEU A 168 -6.35 12.98 7.47
N CYS A 169 -6.23 11.68 7.78
CA CYS A 169 -6.17 11.18 9.15
C CYS A 169 -5.03 11.80 9.96
N LEU A 170 -3.86 11.93 9.34
CA LEU A 170 -2.69 12.60 9.92
C LEU A 170 -3.03 14.03 10.41
N ASN A 171 -3.80 14.79 9.64
CA ASN A 171 -4.17 16.16 10.00
C ASN A 171 -5.35 16.23 10.98
N MET A 172 -6.32 15.30 10.89
CA MET A 172 -7.51 15.31 11.73
C MET A 172 -7.24 14.82 13.16
N ILE A 173 -6.39 13.81 13.34
CA ILE A 173 -6.16 13.16 14.65
C ILE A 173 -5.66 14.13 15.73
N PRO A 174 -4.67 15.01 15.48
CA PRO A 174 -4.22 15.97 16.49
C PRO A 174 -5.30 16.96 16.93
N THR A 175 -6.25 17.26 16.05
CA THR A 175 -7.39 18.17 16.31
C THR A 175 -8.57 17.48 16.97
N ALA A 176 -8.60 16.15 16.98
CA ALA A 176 -9.68 15.39 17.57
C ALA A 176 -9.62 15.45 19.11
N VAL A 177 -10.72 15.88 19.72
CA VAL A 177 -10.93 15.80 21.17
C VAL A 177 -11.75 14.52 21.43
N PRO A 178 -11.21 13.54 22.18
CA PRO A 178 -11.93 12.33 22.53
C PRO A 178 -13.13 12.71 23.42
N PRO A 179 -14.27 12.03 23.25
CA PRO A 179 -15.42 12.28 24.10
C PRO A 179 -15.06 11.97 25.57
N THR A 180 -15.50 12.84 26.47
CA THR A 180 -15.37 12.63 27.91
C THR A 180 -16.08 11.33 28.31
N PRO A 181 -15.48 10.50 29.16
CA PRO A 181 -16.09 9.23 29.55
C PRO A 181 -17.43 9.47 30.25
N LEU A 182 -18.44 8.67 29.91
CA LEU A 182 -19.82 8.81 30.40
C LEU A 182 -19.91 8.89 31.93
N GLY A 183 -19.02 8.21 32.67
CA GLY A 183 -18.98 8.21 34.14
C GLY A 183 -18.41 9.48 34.78
N MET A 184 -17.65 10.33 34.07
CA MET A 184 -17.18 11.62 34.62
C MET A 184 -18.14 12.77 34.32
N ARG A 185 -19.08 12.58 33.38
CA ARG A 185 -20.02 13.63 32.97
C ARG A 185 -21.06 13.96 34.04
N GLU A 186 -21.36 12.99 34.90
CA GLU A 186 -22.31 13.14 36.02
C GLU A 186 -21.75 14.02 37.15
N ASN A 187 -20.44 13.95 37.41
CA ASN A 187 -19.79 14.74 38.47
C ASN A 187 -19.55 16.22 38.06
N ALA A 188 -19.42 16.49 36.76
CA ALA A 188 -19.21 17.85 36.26
C ALA A 188 -20.51 18.68 36.20
N ALA A 189 -21.68 18.04 36.17
CA ALA A 189 -22.97 18.73 36.21
C ALA A 189 -23.43 19.07 37.64
N GLY A 190 -22.75 18.55 38.68
CA GLY A 190 -23.10 18.73 40.10
C GLY A 190 -22.30 19.78 40.86
N THR A 191 -21.30 20.43 40.25
CA THR A 191 -20.43 21.42 40.92
C THR A 191 -20.62 22.82 40.35
N THR A 192 -21.80 23.39 40.60
CA THR A 192 -21.98 24.85 40.61
C THR A 192 -22.03 25.33 42.06
N GLU A 193 -20.86 25.57 42.68
CA GLU A 193 -20.60 26.77 43.49
C GLU A 193 -19.10 26.81 43.89
N PRO A 194 -18.36 27.86 43.53
CA PRO A 194 -16.99 28.05 44.01
C PRO A 194 -17.03 28.59 45.44
N GLU A 195 -16.77 27.72 46.42
CA GLU A 195 -16.41 28.14 47.77
C GLU A 195 -15.02 28.79 47.71
N ALA A 196 -14.96 30.05 48.13
CA ALA A 196 -13.77 30.89 48.08
C ALA A 196 -12.59 30.23 48.81
N ALA A 197 -11.54 29.90 48.04
CA ALA A 197 -10.29 29.39 48.57
C ALA A 197 -9.65 30.45 49.49
N THR A 198 -9.59 30.11 50.78
CA THR A 198 -8.76 30.82 51.76
C THR A 198 -7.33 30.34 51.53
N GLU A 199 -6.46 31.25 51.08
CA GLU A 199 -5.04 30.98 50.89
C GLU A 199 -4.38 30.74 52.25
N GLU A 200 -3.89 29.52 52.50
CA GLU A 200 -2.95 29.27 53.60
C GLU A 200 -1.49 29.44 53.11
N PRO A 201 -0.66 30.21 53.83
CA PRO A 201 0.71 30.48 53.43
C PRO A 201 1.61 29.26 53.65
N PHE A 202 2.31 28.87 52.59
CA PHE A 202 3.34 27.84 52.55
C PHE A 202 4.55 28.27 53.39
N THR A 203 4.76 27.64 54.55
CA THR A 203 5.98 27.74 55.33
C THR A 203 7.04 26.78 54.80
N GLU A 204 8.13 27.35 54.30
CA GLU A 204 9.30 26.64 53.77
C GLU A 204 10.19 26.15 54.93
N GLU A 205 10.39 24.83 55.04
CA GLU A 205 11.32 24.23 56.03
C GLU A 205 12.78 24.30 55.51
N PRO A 206 13.74 24.80 56.31
CA PRO A 206 15.14 24.84 55.92
C PRO A 206 15.82 23.48 56.10
N LYS A 207 16.42 22.96 55.02
CA LYS A 207 17.31 21.79 55.04
C LYS A 207 18.63 22.15 55.75
N THR A 208 18.84 21.55 56.91
CA THR A 208 20.13 21.46 57.59
C THR A 208 21.11 20.62 56.77
N ALA A 209 22.30 21.19 56.53
CA ALA A 209 23.46 20.50 56.00
C ALA A 209 24.21 19.81 57.15
N GLU A 210 24.54 18.53 56.97
CA GLU A 210 25.50 17.82 57.83
C GLU A 210 26.87 17.66 57.11
N PRO A 211 27.97 17.65 57.89
CA PRO A 211 29.36 17.77 57.42
C PRO A 211 29.99 16.50 56.84
#